data_AF-A0A927SCD7-F1
#
_entry.id   AF-A0A927SCD7-F1
#
_cell.length_a   1.000
_cell.length_b   1.000
_cell.length_c   1.000
_cell.angle_alpha   90.00
_cell.angle_beta   90.00
_cell.angle_gamma   90.00
#
_symmetry.space_group_name_H-M   'P 1'
#
loop_
_entity.id
_entity.type
_entity.pdbx_description
1 polymer ?
#
loop_
_entity_poly.entity_id
_entity_poly.type
_entity_poly.pdbx_seq_one_letter_code
_entity_poly.pdbx_strand_id
1 'polypeptide(L)'
;MHPMIMITSAFDGLISINGAYQGEVRTDAPLFRPVSPFGAIAIEFRPFQPFALSIAARIAFSNGKPVERSIQPDRCVFVTSWPFGITEIALSPALIHASAPSVKTLTGAGRTFKFIKAAAFSYLETQFQGRSHAYPLPEGAMEPVFAEGDGVLFASGETSERLRYALVLTQTAEHLLLSVTGREITFLPGGKIRVVRALHDLAGHEKAEIYAQKDAQFEIESEEILQNPNGEFRAVTPAECALCIAESIILGLDDEMSPYLSPAFSLSDETRSLIASSASARPLRFTPPDGRNAVCVMKPASPFFTEAVPIYFRGEMTDGMWKIIDMKAW
;
A
#
# COMPACT_ATOMS: atom_id res chain seq x y z
N MET A 1 -20.37 -6.96 -23.50
CA MET A 1 -19.47 -5.79 -23.52
C MET A 1 -18.13 -6.27 -24.04
N HIS A 2 -17.48 -5.54 -24.96
CA HIS A 2 -16.14 -5.91 -25.41
C HIS A 2 -15.15 -5.65 -24.26
N PRO A 3 -14.25 -6.59 -23.91
CA PRO A 3 -13.30 -6.35 -22.84
C PRO A 3 -12.35 -5.23 -23.23
N MET A 4 -12.08 -4.37 -22.26
CA MET A 4 -11.23 -3.20 -22.37
C MET A 4 -10.09 -3.33 -21.39
N ILE A 5 -8.89 -2.92 -21.80
CA ILE A 5 -7.80 -2.63 -20.87
C ILE A 5 -7.68 -1.12 -20.67
N MET A 6 -7.29 -0.75 -19.47
CA MET A 6 -6.85 0.59 -19.09
C MET A 6 -5.43 0.48 -18.58
N ILE A 7 -4.49 1.15 -19.22
CA ILE A 7 -3.09 1.14 -18.83
C ILE A 7 -2.78 2.43 -18.07
N THR A 8 -2.27 2.29 -16.84
CA THR A 8 -1.85 3.38 -15.94
C THR A 8 -0.37 3.26 -15.63
N SER A 9 0.29 4.38 -15.33
CA SER A 9 1.70 4.42 -14.97
C SER A 9 2.01 5.66 -14.13
N ALA A 10 2.97 5.56 -13.21
CA ALA A 10 3.52 6.70 -12.47
C ALA A 10 4.41 7.61 -13.34
N PHE A 11 4.73 7.17 -14.55
CA PHE A 11 5.57 7.86 -15.51
C PHE A 11 4.89 7.95 -16.87
N ASP A 12 5.10 9.07 -17.56
CA ASP A 12 4.69 9.22 -18.94
C ASP A 12 5.57 8.36 -19.86
N GLY A 13 5.00 7.81 -20.93
CA GLY A 13 5.80 7.07 -21.91
C GLY A 13 4.99 6.40 -23.01
N LEU A 14 5.69 5.67 -23.87
CA LEU A 14 5.11 5.00 -25.04
C LEU A 14 4.65 3.60 -24.70
N ILE A 15 3.47 3.23 -25.20
CA ILE A 15 2.92 1.88 -25.11
C ILE A 15 2.87 1.23 -26.49
N SER A 16 3.39 0.01 -26.57
CA SER A 16 3.15 -0.90 -27.69
C SER A 16 2.45 -2.17 -27.20
N ILE A 17 1.49 -2.67 -27.98
CA ILE A 17 0.80 -3.93 -27.70
C ILE A 17 1.01 -4.86 -28.88
N ASN A 18 1.52 -6.07 -28.61
CA ASN A 18 1.88 -7.07 -29.61
C ASN A 18 2.81 -6.51 -30.69
N GLY A 19 3.76 -5.66 -30.30
CA GLY A 19 4.73 -5.01 -31.19
C GLY A 19 4.18 -3.81 -31.99
N ALA A 20 2.88 -3.51 -31.91
CA ALA A 20 2.29 -2.35 -32.57
C ALA A 20 2.19 -1.18 -31.59
N TYR A 21 2.64 0.00 -32.02
CA TYR A 21 2.47 1.24 -31.25
C TYR A 21 0.98 1.52 -31.02
N GLN A 22 0.60 1.74 -29.77
CA GLN A 22 -0.79 2.01 -29.38
C GLN A 22 -1.01 3.44 -28.92
N GLY A 23 0.02 4.19 -28.54
CA GLY A 23 -0.13 5.54 -28.03
C GLY A 23 0.76 5.81 -26.83
N GLU A 24 0.51 6.95 -26.21
CA GLU A 24 1.19 7.39 -25.00
C GLU A 24 0.30 7.16 -23.79
N VAL A 25 0.88 6.70 -22.69
CA VAL A 25 0.26 6.76 -21.37
C VAL A 25 0.83 7.96 -20.64
N ARG A 26 -0.04 8.74 -20.00
CA ARG A 26 0.36 9.84 -19.13
C ARG A 26 -0.16 9.62 -17.72
N THR A 27 0.54 10.18 -16.76
CA THR A 27 0.14 10.18 -15.34
C THR A 27 -1.27 10.71 -15.11
N ASP A 28 -1.71 11.68 -15.91
CA ASP A 28 -3.04 12.30 -15.87
C ASP A 28 -4.03 11.73 -16.91
N ALA A 29 -3.56 10.92 -17.86
CA ALA A 29 -4.38 10.39 -18.94
C ALA A 29 -4.04 8.90 -19.23
N PRO A 30 -4.81 7.95 -18.66
CA PRO A 30 -4.61 6.54 -18.91
C PRO A 30 -4.96 6.14 -20.35
N LEU A 31 -4.30 5.09 -20.85
CA LEU A 31 -4.54 4.58 -22.19
C LEU A 31 -5.59 3.46 -22.18
N PHE A 32 -6.72 3.67 -22.86
CA PHE A 32 -7.77 2.66 -23.00
C PHE A 32 -7.69 1.93 -24.34
N ARG A 33 -7.70 0.59 -24.35
CA ARG A 33 -7.72 -0.18 -25.60
C ARG A 33 -8.68 -1.37 -25.52
N PRO A 34 -9.44 -1.66 -26.59
CA PRO A 34 -10.16 -2.93 -26.67
C PRO A 34 -9.15 -4.07 -26.80
N VAL A 35 -9.45 -5.21 -26.17
CA VAL A 35 -8.65 -6.43 -26.29
C VAL A 35 -9.52 -7.62 -26.65
N SER A 36 -8.95 -8.60 -27.33
CA SER A 36 -9.66 -9.85 -27.58
C SER A 36 -10.07 -10.50 -26.25
N PRO A 37 -11.30 -11.05 -26.13
CA PRO A 37 -11.71 -11.77 -24.93
C PRO A 37 -10.87 -13.02 -24.65
N PHE A 38 -10.14 -13.52 -25.64
CA PHE A 38 -9.27 -14.69 -25.53
C PHE A 38 -7.89 -14.43 -26.12
N GLY A 39 -6.87 -15.04 -25.50
CA GLY A 39 -5.49 -15.00 -25.98
C GLY A 39 -4.60 -14.09 -25.14
N ALA A 40 -3.34 -13.96 -25.54
CA ALA A 40 -2.37 -13.13 -24.83
C ALA A 40 -2.13 -11.79 -25.51
N ILE A 41 -1.90 -10.78 -24.71
CA ILE A 41 -1.31 -9.51 -25.14
C ILE A 41 0.10 -9.41 -24.55
N ALA A 42 1.03 -8.93 -25.36
CA ALA A 42 2.36 -8.49 -24.92
C ALA A 42 2.36 -6.97 -24.86
N ILE A 43 2.71 -6.40 -23.72
CA ILE A 43 2.78 -4.96 -23.48
C ILE A 43 4.25 -4.58 -23.35
N GLU A 44 4.67 -3.59 -24.14
CA GLU A 44 5.94 -2.90 -23.96
C GLU A 44 5.66 -1.46 -23.54
N PHE A 45 6.29 -1.04 -22.44
CA PHE A 45 6.26 0.33 -21.96
C PHE A 45 7.65 0.93 -21.95
N ARG A 46 7.79 2.10 -22.57
CA ARG A 46 9.05 2.86 -22.64
C ARG A 46 8.84 4.22 -21.97
N PRO A 47 9.24 4.38 -20.71
CA PRO A 47 9.16 5.66 -20.01
C PRO A 47 9.96 6.74 -20.73
N PHE A 48 9.53 7.99 -20.64
CA PHE A 48 10.31 9.13 -21.12
C PHE A 48 11.40 9.56 -20.13
N GLN A 49 11.26 9.21 -18.86
CA GLN A 49 12.23 9.56 -17.83
C GLN A 49 13.51 8.71 -18.00
N PRO A 50 14.69 9.33 -18.10
CA PRO A 50 15.96 8.61 -18.36
C PRO A 50 16.38 7.71 -17.19
N PHE A 51 15.76 7.90 -16.03
CA PHE A 51 15.98 7.13 -14.82
C PHE A 51 14.94 6.02 -14.62
N ALA A 52 14.02 5.77 -15.55
CA ALA A 52 13.02 4.71 -15.41
C ALA A 52 13.27 3.59 -16.43
N LEU A 53 13.27 2.34 -15.96
CA LEU A 53 13.48 1.17 -16.80
C LEU A 53 12.25 0.84 -17.65
N SER A 54 12.47 0.36 -18.87
CA SER A 54 11.38 -0.13 -19.71
C SER A 54 10.78 -1.43 -19.13
N ILE A 55 9.49 -1.64 -19.37
CA ILE A 55 8.77 -2.85 -18.95
C ILE A 55 8.34 -3.63 -20.19
N ALA A 56 8.48 -4.95 -20.13
CA ALA A 56 7.89 -5.87 -21.08
C ALA A 56 7.12 -6.95 -20.31
N ALA A 57 5.82 -7.08 -20.55
CA ALA A 57 4.95 -7.99 -19.84
C ALA A 57 4.01 -8.73 -20.79
N ARG A 58 3.57 -9.93 -20.41
CA ARG A 58 2.61 -10.73 -21.18
C ARG A 58 1.45 -11.13 -20.28
N ILE A 59 0.22 -10.81 -20.68
CA ILE A 59 -1.00 -11.13 -19.92
C ILE A 59 -1.96 -11.88 -20.83
N ALA A 60 -2.45 -13.02 -20.37
CA ALA A 60 -3.46 -13.80 -21.07
C ALA A 60 -4.86 -13.49 -20.55
N PHE A 61 -5.82 -13.52 -21.45
CA PHE A 61 -7.23 -13.31 -21.19
C PHE A 61 -8.03 -14.57 -21.54
N SER A 62 -9.07 -14.83 -20.76
CA SER A 62 -10.08 -15.84 -21.00
C SER A 62 -11.44 -15.25 -20.66
N ASN A 63 -12.36 -15.25 -21.63
CA ASN A 63 -13.69 -14.67 -21.50
C ASN A 63 -13.65 -13.19 -21.02
N GLY A 64 -12.67 -12.43 -21.51
CA GLY A 64 -12.48 -11.01 -21.17
C GLY A 64 -11.92 -10.75 -19.77
N LYS A 65 -11.55 -11.79 -19.02
CA LYS A 65 -10.88 -11.66 -17.72
C LYS A 65 -9.41 -12.05 -17.81
N PRO A 66 -8.52 -11.39 -17.05
CA PRO A 66 -7.14 -11.84 -16.91
C PRO A 66 -7.06 -13.26 -16.36
N VAL A 67 -6.14 -14.04 -16.90
CA VAL A 67 -5.82 -15.38 -16.41
C VAL A 67 -4.70 -15.24 -15.39
N GLU A 68 -4.99 -15.52 -14.12
CA GLU A 68 -4.05 -15.34 -12.99
C GLU A 68 -2.66 -15.92 -13.27
N ARG A 69 -2.57 -17.19 -13.68
CA ARG A 69 -1.30 -17.87 -14.00
C ARG A 69 -0.46 -17.23 -15.12
N SER A 70 -1.01 -16.29 -15.88
CA SER A 70 -0.29 -15.57 -16.93
C SER A 70 0.38 -14.30 -16.44
N ILE A 71 -0.04 -13.79 -15.28
CA ILE A 71 0.52 -12.60 -14.66
C ILE A 71 1.80 -13.05 -13.97
N GLN A 72 2.93 -12.56 -14.48
CA GLN A 72 4.22 -12.92 -13.92
C GLN A 72 4.36 -12.28 -12.54
N PRO A 73 5.11 -12.92 -11.62
CA PRO A 73 5.45 -12.30 -10.35
C PRO A 73 6.56 -11.25 -10.53
N ASP A 74 6.33 -10.26 -11.38
CA ASP A 74 7.20 -9.13 -11.60
C ASP A 74 6.66 -7.90 -10.85
N ARG A 75 7.50 -7.28 -10.00
CA ARG A 75 7.11 -6.14 -9.16
C ARG A 75 6.69 -4.88 -9.93
N CYS A 76 6.71 -4.94 -11.26
CA CYS A 76 6.52 -3.81 -12.15
C CYS A 76 5.14 -3.78 -12.80
N VAL A 77 4.34 -4.84 -12.69
CA VAL A 77 2.99 -4.91 -13.30
C VAL A 77 1.97 -5.40 -12.30
N PHE A 78 0.92 -4.60 -12.09
CA PHE A 78 -0.20 -4.95 -11.24
C PHE A 78 -1.48 -4.95 -12.07
N VAL A 79 -2.28 -5.98 -11.93
CA VAL A 79 -3.53 -6.14 -12.69
C VAL A 79 -4.71 -6.06 -11.73
N THR A 80 -5.69 -5.21 -12.08
CA THR A 80 -6.97 -5.15 -11.39
C THR A 80 -8.09 -5.44 -12.36
N SER A 81 -8.85 -6.51 -12.13
CA SER A 81 -10.08 -6.75 -12.86
C SER A 81 -11.19 -5.93 -12.23
N TRP A 82 -11.58 -4.83 -12.89
CA TRP A 82 -12.72 -4.02 -12.48
C TRP A 82 -14.04 -4.67 -12.92
N PRO A 83 -15.15 -4.37 -12.23
CA PRO A 83 -16.48 -4.72 -12.71
C PRO A 83 -16.72 -4.17 -14.11
N PHE A 84 -17.69 -4.76 -14.82
CA PHE A 84 -18.14 -4.29 -16.13
C PHE A 84 -17.08 -4.37 -17.23
N GLY A 85 -16.16 -5.35 -17.16
CA GLY A 85 -15.32 -5.75 -18.30
C GLY A 85 -14.12 -4.84 -18.58
N ILE A 86 -13.67 -4.07 -17.57
CA ILE A 86 -12.46 -3.27 -17.65
C ILE A 86 -11.36 -3.96 -16.83
N THR A 87 -10.19 -4.15 -17.42
CA THR A 87 -8.98 -4.58 -16.72
C THR A 87 -8.01 -3.42 -16.65
N GLU A 88 -7.63 -3.02 -15.45
CA GLU A 88 -6.52 -2.09 -15.25
C GLU A 88 -5.19 -2.84 -15.23
N ILE A 89 -4.20 -2.29 -15.92
CA ILE A 89 -2.81 -2.74 -15.93
C ILE A 89 -1.97 -1.56 -15.48
N ALA A 90 -1.60 -1.55 -14.20
CA ALA A 90 -0.77 -0.52 -13.59
C ALA A 90 0.71 -0.89 -13.74
N LEU A 91 1.47 0.00 -14.36
CA LEU A 91 2.88 -0.15 -14.64
C LEU A 91 3.71 0.66 -13.63
N SER A 92 4.68 0.01 -12.99
CA SER A 92 5.58 0.61 -12.00
C SER A 92 7.04 0.31 -12.37
N PRO A 93 7.64 1.11 -13.27
CA PRO A 93 9.05 0.97 -13.65
C PRO A 93 9.99 1.01 -12.45
N ALA A 94 10.95 0.10 -12.43
CA ALA A 94 12.11 0.23 -11.56
C ALA A 94 12.97 1.44 -11.99
N LEU A 95 13.61 2.09 -11.02
CA LEU A 95 14.36 3.32 -11.24
C LEU A 95 15.88 3.06 -11.27
N ILE A 96 16.60 3.84 -12.07
CA ILE A 96 18.06 3.95 -12.14
C ILE A 96 18.47 5.25 -11.42
N HIS A 97 19.28 5.15 -10.38
CA HIS A 97 19.68 6.30 -9.60
C HIS A 97 21.06 6.81 -10.05
N ALA A 98 21.11 8.03 -10.62
CA ALA A 98 22.32 8.60 -11.23
C ALA A 98 23.07 9.65 -10.38
N SER A 99 22.54 10.04 -9.21
CA SER A 99 23.17 11.08 -8.39
C SER A 99 24.28 10.53 -7.51
N ALA A 100 25.43 11.21 -7.48
CA ALA A 100 26.48 10.94 -6.50
C ALA A 100 25.91 11.11 -5.09
N PRO A 101 26.08 10.13 -4.19
CA PRO A 101 25.55 10.21 -2.84
C PRO A 101 26.25 11.32 -2.05
N SER A 102 25.47 12.06 -1.26
CA SER A 102 26.02 12.88 -0.19
C SER A 102 26.39 11.99 0.99
N VAL A 103 27.52 12.26 1.63
CA VAL A 103 28.04 11.47 2.76
C VAL A 103 28.24 12.41 3.95
N LYS A 104 27.62 12.10 5.08
CA LYS A 104 27.81 12.80 6.35
C LYS A 104 28.30 11.85 7.42
N THR A 105 29.38 12.21 8.11
CA THR A 105 29.85 11.46 9.28
C THR A 105 29.04 11.86 10.51
N LEU A 106 28.50 10.87 11.21
CA LEU A 106 27.75 11.03 12.46
C LEU A 106 28.49 10.35 13.60
N THR A 107 28.32 10.86 14.81
CA THR A 107 28.89 10.27 16.03
C THR A 107 27.78 10.07 17.05
N GLY A 108 27.74 8.91 17.69
CA GLY A 108 26.76 8.59 18.72
C GLY A 108 27.07 7.25 19.36
N ALA A 109 26.62 7.03 20.60
CA ALA A 109 26.91 5.79 21.34
C ALA A 109 28.41 5.41 21.36
N GLY A 110 29.31 6.41 21.38
CA GLY A 110 30.76 6.19 21.34
C GLY A 110 31.33 5.67 20.01
N ARG A 111 30.54 5.64 18.93
CA ARG A 111 30.92 5.14 17.60
C ARG A 111 30.74 6.18 16.51
N THR A 112 31.40 5.95 15.38
CA THR A 112 31.28 6.76 14.16
C THR A 112 30.50 6.01 13.11
N PHE A 113 29.54 6.70 12.49
CA PHE A 113 28.69 6.19 11.43
C PHE A 113 28.80 7.10 10.20
N LYS A 114 28.45 6.59 9.02
CA LYS A 114 28.21 7.47 7.86
C LYS A 114 26.76 7.38 7.45
N PHE A 115 26.10 8.52 7.42
CA PHE A 115 24.80 8.68 6.81
C PHE A 115 25.00 9.06 5.35
N ILE A 116 24.51 8.20 4.46
CA ILE A 116 24.70 8.36 3.02
C ILE A 116 23.33 8.55 2.39
N LYS A 117 23.16 9.68 1.69
CA LYS A 117 21.89 10.09 1.07
C LYS A 117 22.09 10.33 -0.41
N ALA A 118 21.45 9.49 -1.23
CA ALA A 118 21.28 9.68 -2.66
C ALA A 118 19.84 10.14 -2.97
N ALA A 119 19.55 10.43 -4.24
CA ALA A 119 18.25 10.95 -4.66
C ALA A 119 17.06 10.01 -4.34
N ALA A 120 17.30 8.70 -4.22
CA ALA A 120 16.22 7.72 -4.05
C ALA A 120 16.51 6.64 -3.00
N PHE A 121 17.66 6.70 -2.35
CA PHE A 121 17.97 5.81 -1.25
C PHE A 121 18.81 6.54 -0.23
N SER A 122 18.60 6.16 1.02
CA SER A 122 19.45 6.54 2.13
C SER A 122 19.91 5.27 2.82
N TYR A 123 21.13 5.25 3.32
CA TYR A 123 21.61 4.16 4.16
C TYR A 123 22.51 4.67 5.28
N LEU A 124 22.52 3.90 6.36
CA LEU A 124 23.43 4.05 7.46
C LEU A 124 24.58 3.06 7.26
N GLU A 125 25.79 3.57 7.09
CA GLU A 125 27.01 2.77 7.03
C GLU A 125 27.70 2.73 8.40
N THR A 126 28.11 1.53 8.80
CA THR A 126 28.83 1.27 10.04
C THR A 126 30.13 0.51 9.72
N GLN A 127 31.12 0.61 10.61
CA GLN A 127 32.37 -0.13 10.46
C GLN A 127 32.61 -1.05 11.65
N PHE A 128 32.83 -2.33 11.37
CA PHE A 128 33.19 -3.34 12.35
C PHE A 128 34.32 -4.21 11.81
N GLN A 129 35.41 -4.37 12.58
CA GLN A 129 36.59 -5.16 12.19
C GLN A 129 37.13 -4.85 10.77
N GLY A 130 37.07 -3.58 10.35
CA GLY A 130 37.53 -3.13 9.04
C GLY A 130 36.58 -3.46 7.87
N ARG A 131 35.40 -4.03 8.15
CA ARG A 131 34.34 -4.25 7.17
C ARG A 131 33.28 -3.17 7.28
N SER A 132 32.75 -2.78 6.12
CA SER A 132 31.66 -1.82 6.02
C SER A 132 30.32 -2.55 5.93
N HIS A 133 29.37 -2.14 6.76
CA HIS A 133 28.01 -2.68 6.78
C HIS A 133 27.04 -1.54 6.50
N ALA A 134 26.21 -1.69 5.47
CA ALA A 134 25.25 -0.67 5.04
C ALA A 134 23.81 -1.13 5.31
N TYR A 135 23.04 -0.29 5.98
CA TYR A 135 21.65 -0.58 6.34
C TYR A 135 20.71 0.41 5.66
N PRO A 136 19.73 -0.05 4.87
CA PRO A 136 18.79 0.83 4.20
C PRO A 136 17.95 1.61 5.23
N LEU A 137 17.77 2.90 4.96
CA LEU A 137 16.88 3.78 5.69
C LEU A 137 15.62 4.04 4.85
N PRO A 138 14.48 4.37 5.50
CA PRO A 138 13.26 4.68 4.77
C PRO A 138 13.42 5.91 3.87
N GLU A 139 12.54 6.03 2.89
CA GLU A 139 12.49 7.21 2.02
C GLU A 139 12.34 8.48 2.85
N GLY A 140 13.05 9.54 2.43
CA GLY A 140 13.02 10.82 3.12
C GLY A 140 13.69 10.82 4.49
N ALA A 141 14.36 9.74 4.93
CA ALA A 141 15.04 9.71 6.22
C ALA A 141 15.95 10.92 6.44
N MET A 142 15.77 11.56 7.58
CA MET A 142 16.66 12.58 8.13
C MET A 142 17.73 11.92 9.00
N GLU A 143 18.69 12.70 9.48
CA GLU A 143 19.83 12.18 10.25
C GLU A 143 19.39 11.43 11.51
N PRO A 144 19.86 10.20 11.73
CA PRO A 144 19.53 9.43 12.92
C PRO A 144 20.26 9.96 14.16
N VAL A 145 19.62 9.76 15.30
CA VAL A 145 20.21 9.84 16.64
C VAL A 145 20.45 8.42 17.15
N PHE A 146 21.53 8.24 17.90
CA PHE A 146 21.97 6.94 18.39
C PHE A 146 21.84 6.82 19.90
N ALA A 147 21.35 5.67 20.36
CA ALA A 147 21.28 5.32 21.78
C ALA A 147 21.63 3.84 21.97
N GLU A 148 22.16 3.50 23.14
CA GLU A 148 22.34 2.09 23.55
C GLU A 148 21.37 1.76 24.67
N GLY A 149 20.84 0.53 24.63
CA GLY A 149 19.98 0.00 25.67
C GLY A 149 19.76 -1.49 25.44
N ASP A 150 19.57 -2.25 26.51
CA ASP A 150 19.20 -3.67 26.45
C ASP A 150 20.09 -4.54 25.52
N GLY A 151 21.39 -4.23 25.45
CA GLY A 151 22.36 -4.98 24.64
C GLY A 151 22.31 -4.71 23.14
N VAL A 152 21.58 -3.68 22.70
CA VAL A 152 21.47 -3.29 21.28
C VAL A 152 21.79 -1.82 21.06
N LEU A 153 22.06 -1.48 19.81
CA LEU A 153 22.26 -0.10 19.35
C LEU A 153 21.02 0.34 18.56
N PHE A 154 20.39 1.40 19.03
CA PHE A 154 19.27 2.04 18.34
C PHE A 154 19.77 3.20 17.48
N ALA A 155 19.33 3.25 16.23
CA ALA A 155 19.43 4.42 15.37
C ALA A 155 18.02 4.87 14.97
N SER A 156 17.57 6.01 15.48
CA SER A 156 16.20 6.49 15.28
C SER A 156 16.18 7.92 14.76
N GLY A 157 15.18 8.25 13.96
CA GLY A 157 15.01 9.60 13.45
C GLY A 157 13.63 9.82 12.85
N GLU A 158 13.50 10.91 12.09
CA GLU A 158 12.27 11.25 11.38
C GLU A 158 12.49 11.22 9.86
N THR A 159 11.44 11.03 9.09
CA THR A 159 11.43 11.23 7.63
C THR A 159 10.96 12.64 7.30
N SER A 160 11.20 13.08 6.06
CA SER A 160 10.66 14.35 5.55
C SER A 160 9.13 14.45 5.61
N GLU A 161 8.43 13.31 5.69
CA GLU A 161 6.98 13.20 5.83
C GLU A 161 6.52 13.15 7.30
N ARG A 162 7.42 13.43 8.25
CA ARG A 162 7.16 13.40 9.70
C ARG A 162 6.78 12.02 10.25
N LEU A 163 7.16 10.95 9.56
CA LEU A 163 7.14 9.61 10.13
C LEU A 163 8.40 9.41 10.98
N ARG A 164 8.31 8.58 12.02
CA ARG A 164 9.46 8.13 12.81
C ARG A 164 9.98 6.82 12.26
N TYR A 165 11.28 6.63 12.32
CA TYR A 165 11.93 5.36 12.00
C TYR A 165 12.88 4.93 13.11
N ALA A 166 13.10 3.62 13.20
CA ALA A 166 14.11 3.03 14.06
C ALA A 166 14.77 1.83 13.38
N LEU A 167 16.10 1.81 13.41
CA LEU A 167 16.92 0.64 13.17
C LEU A 167 17.41 0.12 14.53
N VAL A 168 17.29 -1.17 14.75
CA VAL A 168 17.90 -1.86 15.87
C VAL A 168 19.04 -2.69 15.33
N LEU A 169 20.25 -2.41 15.79
CA LEU A 169 21.45 -3.12 15.42
C LEU A 169 21.96 -3.90 16.62
N THR A 170 22.71 -4.98 16.37
CA THR A 170 23.57 -5.57 17.40
C THR A 170 24.45 -4.51 18.05
N GLN A 171 24.90 -4.70 19.29
CA GLN A 171 25.79 -3.76 19.98
C GLN A 171 27.06 -3.43 19.18
N THR A 172 27.57 -4.37 18.39
CA THR A 172 28.73 -4.17 17.49
C THR A 172 28.41 -3.42 16.20
N ALA A 173 27.15 -3.09 15.96
CA ALA A 173 26.60 -2.54 14.72
C ALA A 173 26.80 -3.45 13.47
N GLU A 174 27.10 -4.74 13.66
CA GLU A 174 27.40 -5.69 12.57
C GLU A 174 26.16 -6.26 11.87
N HIS A 175 25.05 -6.40 12.61
CA HIS A 175 23.80 -6.93 12.06
C HIS A 175 22.61 -6.03 12.39
N LEU A 176 21.71 -5.91 11.42
CA LEU A 176 20.39 -5.32 11.57
C LEU A 176 19.44 -6.36 12.14
N LEU A 177 18.85 -6.05 13.28
CA LEU A 177 17.90 -6.88 14.01
C LEU A 177 16.45 -6.48 13.73
N LEU A 178 16.21 -5.18 13.50
CA LEU A 178 14.89 -4.64 13.18
C LEU A 178 15.01 -3.35 12.36
N SER A 179 14.14 -3.15 11.39
CA SER A 179 13.94 -1.87 10.69
C SER A 179 12.45 -1.57 10.61
N VAL A 180 12.02 -0.48 11.23
CA VAL A 180 10.61 -0.09 11.33
C VAL A 180 10.42 1.40 11.08
N THR A 181 9.25 1.74 10.54
CA THR A 181 8.81 3.11 10.27
C THR A 181 7.34 3.22 10.66
N GLY A 182 6.95 4.31 11.33
CA GLY A 182 5.57 4.54 11.74
C GLY A 182 5.32 5.99 12.11
N ARG A 183 4.06 6.33 12.39
CA ARG A 183 3.67 7.64 12.93
C ARG A 183 4.29 7.86 14.30
N GLU A 184 4.31 6.81 15.12
CA GLU A 184 4.87 6.82 16.47
C GLU A 184 5.77 5.60 16.65
N ILE A 185 6.89 5.80 17.35
CA ILE A 185 7.77 4.72 17.83
C ILE A 185 8.08 5.00 19.29
N THR A 186 7.83 4.01 20.14
CA THR A 186 7.98 4.09 21.59
C THR A 186 8.82 2.92 22.08
N PHE A 187 9.93 3.21 22.76
CA PHE A 187 10.77 2.20 23.40
C PHE A 187 10.17 1.86 24.77
N LEU A 188 9.80 0.59 24.94
CA LEU A 188 9.17 0.06 26.14
C LEU A 188 10.20 -0.68 27.00
N PRO A 189 9.94 -0.88 28.32
CA PRO A 189 10.82 -1.65 29.18
C PRO A 189 11.09 -3.07 28.65
N GLY A 190 12.31 -3.57 28.88
CA GLY A 190 12.74 -4.91 28.46
C GLY A 190 13.05 -5.01 26.96
N GLY A 191 13.59 -3.95 26.36
CA GLY A 191 14.01 -3.92 24.96
C GLY A 191 12.87 -3.96 23.94
N LYS A 192 11.62 -3.81 24.37
CA LYS A 192 10.45 -3.87 23.47
C LYS A 192 10.25 -2.56 22.72
N ILE A 193 9.71 -2.64 21.51
CA ILE A 193 9.50 -1.49 20.64
C ILE A 193 8.07 -1.50 20.15
N ARG A 194 7.29 -0.49 20.50
CA ARG A 194 5.95 -0.29 19.96
C ARG A 194 6.01 0.66 18.77
N VAL A 195 5.40 0.26 17.67
CA VAL A 195 5.31 1.04 16.43
C VAL A 195 3.84 1.23 16.09
N VAL A 196 3.42 2.48 15.83
CA VAL A 196 2.07 2.80 15.37
C VAL A 196 2.13 3.24 13.92
N ARG A 197 1.33 2.63 13.06
CA ARG A 197 1.25 2.92 11.62
C ARG A 197 -0.17 3.29 11.24
N ALA A 198 -0.33 4.31 10.40
CA ALA A 198 -1.62 4.56 9.78
C ALA A 198 -1.94 3.44 8.80
N LEU A 199 -3.21 2.98 8.78
CA LEU A 199 -3.68 2.04 7.77
C LEU A 199 -4.07 2.74 6.45
N HIS A 200 -4.10 4.08 6.46
CA HIS A 200 -4.44 4.93 5.31
C HIS A 200 -5.81 4.60 4.71
N ASP A 201 -6.72 4.15 5.57
CA ASP A 201 -8.12 3.97 5.25
C ASP A 201 -8.89 5.27 5.53
N LEU A 202 -10.12 5.36 5.05
CA LEU A 202 -10.93 6.56 5.18
C LEU A 202 -11.38 6.78 6.63
N ALA A 203 -11.68 5.70 7.34
CA ALA A 203 -12.06 5.74 8.75
C ALA A 203 -10.94 6.23 9.68
N GLY A 204 -9.68 6.17 9.25
CA GLY A 204 -8.53 6.69 9.99
C GLY A 204 -7.99 5.73 11.04
N HIS A 205 -8.14 4.42 10.83
CA HIS A 205 -7.63 3.39 11.73
C HIS A 205 -6.10 3.33 11.70
N GLU A 206 -5.54 2.80 12.78
CA GLU A 206 -4.11 2.60 12.93
C GLU A 206 -3.80 1.16 13.34
N LYS A 207 -2.59 0.70 13.06
CA LYS A 207 -2.06 -0.57 13.55
C LYS A 207 -0.94 -0.30 14.54
N ALA A 208 -1.06 -0.86 15.74
CA ALA A 208 0.02 -0.92 16.70
C ALA A 208 0.67 -2.31 16.68
N GLU A 209 1.99 -2.35 16.60
CA GLU A 209 2.79 -3.57 16.64
C GLU A 209 3.81 -3.45 17.76
N ILE A 210 3.90 -4.44 18.64
CA ILE A 210 4.93 -4.54 19.66
C ILE A 210 5.94 -5.59 19.21
N TYR A 211 7.18 -5.14 19.02
CA TYR A 211 8.31 -5.99 18.70
C TYR A 211 9.09 -6.32 19.97
N ALA A 212 9.44 -7.58 20.13
CA ALA A 212 10.28 -8.06 21.22
C ALA A 212 11.43 -8.89 20.64
N GLN A 213 12.58 -8.85 21.31
CA GLN A 213 13.70 -9.69 20.92
C GLN A 213 13.40 -11.15 21.30
N LYS A 214 13.50 -12.05 20.31
CA LYS A 214 13.54 -13.49 20.50
C LYS A 214 14.79 -14.01 19.82
N ASP A 215 15.63 -14.68 20.59
CA ASP A 215 16.95 -15.12 20.15
C ASP A 215 17.77 -13.95 19.53
N ALA A 216 18.09 -14.06 18.24
CA ALA A 216 18.91 -13.11 17.50
C ALA A 216 18.09 -12.17 16.58
N GLN A 217 16.76 -12.09 16.73
CA GLN A 217 15.91 -11.23 15.89
C GLN A 217 14.79 -10.58 16.71
N PHE A 218 14.23 -9.51 16.17
CA PHE A 218 12.98 -8.94 16.69
C PHE A 218 11.81 -9.57 15.95
N GLU A 219 10.83 -10.06 16.70
CA GLU A 219 9.57 -10.57 16.17
C GLU A 219 8.41 -9.75 16.73
N ILE A 220 7.28 -9.78 16.02
CA ILE A 220 6.02 -9.25 16.54
C ILE A 220 5.59 -10.13 17.72
N GLU A 221 5.51 -9.54 18.90
CA GLU A 221 4.97 -10.15 20.11
C GLU A 221 3.45 -9.99 20.15
N SER A 222 2.96 -8.80 19.80
CA SER A 222 1.53 -8.52 19.71
C SER A 222 1.23 -7.49 18.62
N GLU A 223 0.01 -7.56 18.10
CA GLU A 223 -0.56 -6.58 17.17
C GLU A 223 -1.97 -6.21 17.60
N GLU A 224 -2.34 -4.97 17.36
CA GLU A 224 -3.65 -4.41 17.68
C GLU A 224 -4.06 -3.42 16.61
N ILE A 225 -5.31 -3.51 16.16
CA ILE A 225 -5.93 -2.46 15.35
C ILE A 225 -6.52 -1.43 16.31
N LEU A 226 -6.05 -0.20 16.21
CA LEU A 226 -6.57 0.93 16.96
C LEU A 226 -7.72 1.56 16.18
N GLN A 227 -8.83 1.75 16.89
CA GLN A 227 -9.93 2.60 16.46
C GLN A 227 -9.43 4.01 16.13
N ASN A 228 -10.19 4.74 15.30
CA ASN A 228 -9.84 6.12 14.91
C ASN A 228 -9.52 6.95 16.17
N PRO A 229 -8.24 7.33 16.38
CA PRO A 229 -7.80 7.89 17.66
C PRO A 229 -8.42 9.25 17.96
N ASN A 230 -8.98 9.92 16.94
CA ASN A 230 -9.66 11.20 17.10
C ASN A 230 -11.18 11.06 17.33
N GLY A 231 -11.75 9.87 17.11
CA GLY A 231 -13.20 9.65 17.19
C GLY A 231 -14.04 10.48 16.20
N GLU A 232 -13.39 11.11 15.21
CA GLU A 232 -14.04 12.01 14.27
C GLU A 232 -14.84 11.23 13.22
N PHE A 233 -16.08 11.66 12.97
CA PHE A 233 -16.85 11.18 11.82
C PHE A 233 -16.26 11.77 10.54
N ARG A 234 -15.69 10.92 9.68
CA ARG A 234 -14.91 11.38 8.51
C ARG A 234 -15.69 11.41 7.19
N ALA A 235 -16.81 10.69 7.12
CA ALA A 235 -17.57 10.59 5.89
C ALA A 235 -18.42 11.84 5.64
N VAL A 236 -18.30 12.46 4.46
CA VAL A 236 -19.12 13.60 4.03
C VAL A 236 -20.05 13.23 2.87
N THR A 237 -19.95 12.00 2.36
CA THR A 237 -20.83 11.44 1.31
C THR A 237 -21.34 10.05 1.67
N PRO A 238 -22.40 9.56 1.00
CA PRO A 238 -22.85 8.18 1.11
C PRO A 238 -21.77 7.15 0.73
N ALA A 239 -20.97 7.45 -0.31
CA ALA A 239 -19.93 6.55 -0.77
C ALA A 239 -18.84 6.38 0.30
N GLU A 240 -18.46 7.47 0.95
CA GLU A 240 -17.53 7.46 2.08
C GLU A 240 -18.07 6.70 3.28
N CYS A 241 -19.37 6.80 3.59
CA CYS A 241 -19.99 5.97 4.64
C CYS A 241 -19.88 4.48 4.31
N ALA A 242 -20.17 4.10 3.05
CA ALA A 242 -20.04 2.72 2.60
C ALA A 242 -18.58 2.22 2.65
N LEU A 243 -17.60 3.08 2.37
CA LEU A 243 -16.17 2.75 2.52
C LEU A 243 -15.80 2.55 3.99
N CYS A 244 -16.17 3.47 4.89
CA CYS A 244 -15.88 3.32 6.32
C CYS A 244 -16.48 2.03 6.89
N ILE A 245 -17.71 1.66 6.50
CA ILE A 245 -18.33 0.38 6.88
C ILE A 245 -17.49 -0.79 6.38
N ALA A 246 -17.12 -0.79 5.10
CA ALA A 246 -16.36 -1.89 4.52
C ALA A 246 -14.96 -2.03 5.15
N GLU A 247 -14.27 -0.92 5.39
CA GLU A 247 -12.97 -0.88 6.06
C GLU A 247 -13.05 -1.39 7.50
N SER A 248 -14.08 -0.96 8.26
CA SER A 248 -14.30 -1.43 9.63
C SER A 248 -14.53 -2.94 9.69
N ILE A 249 -15.33 -3.50 8.75
CA ILE A 249 -15.57 -4.95 8.67
C ILE A 249 -14.30 -5.71 8.28
N ILE A 250 -13.50 -5.21 7.33
CA ILE A 250 -12.22 -5.82 6.92
C ILE A 250 -11.26 -5.90 8.12
N LEU A 251 -11.28 -4.91 9.01
CA LEU A 251 -10.45 -4.84 10.20
C LEU A 251 -11.04 -5.58 11.41
N GLY A 252 -12.25 -6.13 11.31
CA GLY A 252 -12.94 -6.79 12.42
C GLY A 252 -13.45 -5.85 13.51
N LEU A 253 -13.61 -4.55 13.19
CA LEU A 253 -14.09 -3.51 14.09
C LEU A 253 -15.59 -3.25 13.87
N ASP A 254 -16.44 -4.25 14.14
CA ASP A 254 -17.89 -4.13 13.84
C ASP A 254 -18.54 -2.94 14.56
N ASP A 255 -18.12 -2.60 15.78
CA ASP A 255 -18.73 -1.50 16.54
C ASP A 255 -18.52 -0.13 15.86
N GLU A 256 -17.40 0.05 15.14
CA GLU A 256 -17.04 1.28 14.39
C GLU A 256 -17.94 1.53 13.18
N MET A 257 -18.66 0.53 12.69
CA MET A 257 -19.57 0.71 11.56
C MET A 257 -20.89 1.41 11.97
N SER A 258 -21.26 1.33 13.25
CA SER A 258 -22.56 1.78 13.77
C SER A 258 -22.89 3.25 13.45
N PRO A 259 -21.95 4.21 13.55
CA PRO A 259 -22.20 5.60 13.17
C PRO A 259 -22.51 5.80 11.69
N TYR A 260 -22.19 4.85 10.82
CA TYR A 260 -22.42 4.96 9.37
C TYR A 260 -23.70 4.25 8.90
N LEU A 261 -24.30 3.41 9.76
CA LEU A 261 -25.54 2.68 9.46
C LEU A 261 -26.76 3.44 9.96
N SER A 262 -27.88 3.32 9.24
CA SER A 262 -29.19 3.71 9.76
C SER A 262 -29.61 2.73 10.87
N PRO A 263 -30.23 3.18 11.97
CA PRO A 263 -30.58 2.32 13.11
C PRO A 263 -31.47 1.11 12.77
N ALA A 264 -32.27 1.21 11.71
CA ALA A 264 -33.17 0.14 11.26
C ALA A 264 -32.51 -0.82 10.26
N PHE A 265 -31.28 -0.54 9.83
CA PHE A 265 -30.58 -1.34 8.84
C PHE A 265 -29.58 -2.29 9.49
N SER A 266 -29.55 -3.53 9.01
CA SER A 266 -28.55 -4.52 9.36
C SER A 266 -28.00 -5.14 8.08
N LEU A 267 -26.67 -5.29 8.04
CA LEU A 267 -25.99 -5.88 6.90
C LEU A 267 -26.29 -7.38 6.85
N SER A 268 -26.51 -7.92 5.64
CA SER A 268 -26.65 -9.38 5.48
C SER A 268 -25.33 -10.09 5.78
N ASP A 269 -25.42 -11.30 6.35
CA ASP A 269 -24.24 -12.13 6.64
C ASP A 269 -23.40 -12.43 5.40
N GLU A 270 -24.05 -12.62 4.24
CA GLU A 270 -23.41 -12.87 2.95
C GLU A 270 -22.55 -11.67 2.51
N THR A 271 -23.09 -10.46 2.58
CA THR A 271 -22.35 -9.24 2.23
C THR A 271 -21.24 -8.98 3.23
N ARG A 272 -21.51 -9.15 4.53
CA ARG A 272 -20.50 -9.01 5.58
C ARG A 272 -19.33 -9.98 5.39
N SER A 273 -19.62 -11.25 5.12
CA SER A 273 -18.59 -12.29 4.91
C SER A 273 -17.72 -11.99 3.70
N LEU A 274 -18.33 -11.52 2.60
CA LEU A 274 -17.58 -11.10 1.42
C LEU A 274 -16.61 -9.95 1.76
N ILE A 275 -17.11 -8.90 2.43
CA ILE A 275 -16.29 -7.74 2.81
C ILE A 275 -15.15 -8.19 3.74
N ALA A 276 -15.45 -8.96 4.79
CA ALA A 276 -14.46 -9.44 5.75
C ALA A 276 -13.36 -10.31 5.10
N SER A 277 -13.67 -11.02 4.01
CA SER A 277 -12.69 -11.83 3.26
C SER A 277 -11.84 -11.04 2.26
N SER A 278 -12.06 -9.72 2.14
CA SER A 278 -11.37 -8.85 1.18
C SER A 278 -10.16 -8.16 1.81
N ALA A 279 -9.22 -7.71 0.98
CA ALA A 279 -7.98 -7.08 1.46
C ALA A 279 -8.11 -5.57 1.69
N SER A 280 -9.00 -4.89 0.97
CA SER A 280 -9.26 -3.44 1.15
C SER A 280 -10.60 -3.05 0.51
N ALA A 281 -11.08 -1.84 0.81
CA ALA A 281 -12.20 -1.20 0.12
C ALA A 281 -11.71 0.04 -0.63
N ARG A 282 -12.33 0.35 -1.77
CA ARG A 282 -11.97 1.50 -2.62
C ARG A 282 -13.21 2.11 -3.28
N PRO A 283 -13.17 3.42 -3.63
CA PRO A 283 -14.13 4.00 -4.54
C PRO A 283 -14.17 3.20 -5.84
N LEU A 284 -15.38 2.96 -6.36
CA LEU A 284 -15.51 2.29 -7.64
C LEU A 284 -15.11 3.26 -8.77
N ARG A 285 -14.14 2.86 -9.59
CA ARG A 285 -13.59 3.73 -10.64
C ARG A 285 -14.55 3.97 -11.81
N PHE A 286 -15.47 3.03 -12.05
CA PHE A 286 -16.42 3.07 -13.15
C PHE A 286 -17.84 2.90 -12.62
N THR A 287 -18.68 3.90 -12.88
CA THR A 287 -20.09 3.85 -12.47
C THR A 287 -20.78 2.62 -13.04
N PRO A 288 -21.59 1.89 -12.24
CA PRO A 288 -22.39 0.78 -12.73
C PRO A 288 -23.29 1.18 -13.91
N PRO A 289 -23.44 0.34 -14.96
CA PRO A 289 -24.28 0.64 -16.12
C PRO A 289 -25.75 0.87 -15.79
N ASP A 290 -26.22 0.35 -14.66
CA ASP A 290 -27.59 0.50 -14.16
C ASP A 290 -27.81 1.79 -13.34
N GLY A 291 -26.77 2.63 -13.18
CA GLY A 291 -26.84 3.90 -12.47
C GLY A 291 -26.92 3.80 -10.95
N ARG A 292 -26.82 2.59 -10.38
CA ARG A 292 -26.79 2.43 -8.92
C ARG A 292 -25.47 2.89 -8.33
N ASN A 293 -25.51 3.34 -7.08
CA ASN A 293 -24.31 3.68 -6.34
C ASN A 293 -23.60 2.41 -5.86
N ALA A 294 -22.28 2.39 -6.02
CA ALA A 294 -21.46 1.28 -5.56
C ALA A 294 -20.06 1.75 -5.16
N VAL A 295 -19.51 1.08 -4.15
CA VAL A 295 -18.07 1.03 -3.88
C VAL A 295 -17.56 -0.34 -4.31
N CYS A 296 -16.27 -0.63 -4.15
CA CYS A 296 -15.79 -1.99 -4.33
C CYS A 296 -14.91 -2.45 -3.17
N VAL A 297 -14.93 -3.76 -2.95
CA VAL A 297 -13.92 -4.44 -2.15
C VAL A 297 -12.92 -5.14 -3.07
N MET A 298 -11.67 -5.16 -2.64
CA MET A 298 -10.53 -5.66 -3.39
C MET A 298 -10.20 -7.06 -2.91
N LYS A 299 -10.46 -8.07 -3.75
CA LYS A 299 -10.17 -9.47 -3.45
C LYS A 299 -8.86 -9.88 -4.12
N PRO A 300 -7.79 -10.16 -3.37
CA PRO A 300 -6.55 -10.61 -3.96
C PRO A 300 -6.74 -12.01 -4.55
N ALA A 301 -6.44 -12.17 -5.83
CA ALA A 301 -6.34 -13.48 -6.47
C ALA A 301 -4.89 -14.00 -6.40
N SER A 302 -3.93 -13.09 -6.61
CA SER A 302 -2.49 -13.32 -6.39
C SER A 302 -1.82 -12.01 -5.93
N PRO A 303 -0.52 -12.00 -5.56
CA PRO A 303 0.17 -10.78 -5.16
C PRO A 303 0.17 -9.64 -6.21
N PHE A 304 -0.06 -9.97 -7.49
CA PHE A 304 -0.05 -9.02 -8.61
C PHE A 304 -1.38 -8.96 -9.36
N PHE A 305 -2.40 -9.66 -8.85
CA PHE A 305 -3.72 -9.70 -9.46
C PHE A 305 -4.81 -9.57 -8.40
N THR A 306 -5.66 -8.56 -8.58
CA THR A 306 -6.79 -8.29 -7.70
C THR A 306 -8.08 -8.21 -8.49
N GLU A 307 -9.16 -8.75 -7.93
CA GLU A 307 -10.52 -8.56 -8.44
C GLU A 307 -11.24 -7.51 -7.60
N ALA A 308 -11.79 -6.49 -8.25
CA ALA A 308 -12.67 -5.53 -7.59
C ALA A 308 -14.12 -6.05 -7.66
N VAL A 309 -14.74 -6.26 -6.50
CA VAL A 309 -16.12 -6.76 -6.39
C VAL A 309 -17.01 -5.60 -5.94
N PRO A 310 -18.06 -5.25 -6.71
CA PRO A 310 -18.89 -4.10 -6.39
C PRO A 310 -19.78 -4.40 -5.19
N ILE A 311 -19.85 -3.45 -4.26
CA ILE A 311 -20.82 -3.44 -3.17
C ILE A 311 -21.76 -2.27 -3.43
N TYR A 312 -23.00 -2.60 -3.76
CA TYR A 312 -24.03 -1.62 -4.03
C TYR A 312 -24.56 -1.06 -2.71
N PHE A 313 -24.85 0.23 -2.68
CA PHE A 313 -25.36 0.88 -1.48
C PHE A 313 -26.41 1.94 -1.79
N ARG A 314 -27.20 2.26 -0.77
CA ARG A 314 -28.09 3.43 -0.74
C ARG A 314 -27.90 4.14 0.59
N GLY A 315 -27.73 5.45 0.53
CA GLY A 315 -27.64 6.29 1.71
C GLY A 315 -28.72 7.36 1.75
N GLU A 316 -29.01 7.84 2.94
CA GLU A 316 -29.89 8.97 3.22
C GLU A 316 -29.24 9.93 4.22
N MET A 317 -29.66 11.19 4.21
CA MET A 317 -29.19 12.16 5.18
C MET A 317 -30.10 12.13 6.41
N THR A 318 -29.53 11.87 7.59
CA THR A 318 -30.22 11.83 8.88
C THR A 318 -29.46 12.71 9.87
N ASP A 319 -30.14 13.70 10.46
CA ASP A 319 -29.55 14.61 11.45
C ASP A 319 -28.25 15.29 10.99
N GLY A 320 -28.18 15.65 9.71
CA GLY A 320 -27.00 16.31 9.11
C GLY A 320 -25.82 15.38 8.79
N MET A 321 -25.99 14.07 8.95
CA MET A 321 -24.99 13.05 8.59
C MET A 321 -25.55 12.06 7.56
N TRP A 322 -24.71 11.60 6.65
CA TRP A 322 -25.09 10.49 5.77
C TRP A 322 -25.12 9.17 6.54
N LYS A 323 -26.12 8.34 6.25
CA LYS A 323 -26.32 7.01 6.80
C LYS A 323 -26.64 6.02 5.69
N ILE A 324 -26.12 4.81 5.79
CA ILE A 324 -26.42 3.71 4.87
C ILE A 324 -27.71 3.00 5.31
N ILE A 325 -28.63 2.85 4.37
CA ILE A 325 -29.95 2.20 4.56
C ILE A 325 -30.13 0.92 3.73
N ASP A 326 -29.21 0.65 2.80
CA ASP A 326 -29.11 -0.61 2.07
C ASP A 326 -27.65 -0.78 1.62
N MET A 327 -27.10 -1.97 1.76
CA MET A 327 -25.75 -2.31 1.31
C MET A 327 -25.66 -3.82 1.03
N LYS A 328 -25.26 -4.19 -0.19
CA LYS A 328 -25.27 -5.59 -0.63
C LYS A 328 -24.30 -5.88 -1.77
N ALA A 329 -23.72 -7.08 -1.72
CA ALA A 329 -22.99 -7.68 -2.82
C ALA A 329 -23.95 -8.38 -3.79
N TRP A 330 -23.69 -8.30 -5.09
CA TRP A 330 -24.46 -8.96 -6.15
C TRP A 330 -23.54 -9.85 -6.97
#